data_AF-A0A3F2V3P8-F1
#
_entry.id   AF-A0A3F2V3P8-F1
#
_cell.length_a   1.000
_cell.length_b   1.000
_cell.length_c   1.000
_cell.angle_alpha   90.00
_cell.angle_beta   90.00
_cell.angle_gamma   90.00
#
_symmetry.space_group_name_H-M   'P 1'
#
loop_
_entity.id
_entity.type
_entity.pdbx_description
1 polymer ?
#
loop_
_entity_poly.entity_id
_entity_poly.type
_entity_poly.pdbx_seq_one_letter_code
_entity_poly.pdbx_strand_id
1 'polypeptide(L)'
;MKRLYYLFQGTAPAKTITDDLKMAGIDSGQLHFMSRDVSGLTSAKVHNTGILDEKDISHSGTYGAIIGLGLGIILGFYLMTTDLAQSISFVVFLVLCVFFTCLGTWAGAFIGMSMDNHHIARFHDALDQGETLLMLDTYDINEEKTFRQLMHQKHEEAHYEGEEDNFKVFL
;
A
#
# COMPACT_ATOMS: atom_id res chain seq x y z
N MET A 1 -9.26 -6.10 13.09
CA MET A 1 -9.77 -6.25 11.71
C MET A 1 -9.00 -7.39 11.08
N LYS A 2 -9.67 -8.22 10.31
CA LYS A 2 -9.00 -9.20 9.46
C LYS A 2 -9.23 -8.82 8.01
N ARG A 3 -8.23 -9.03 7.17
CA ARG A 3 -8.35 -8.87 5.72
C ARG A 3 -8.32 -10.25 5.07
N LEU A 4 -9.32 -10.55 4.25
CA LEU A 4 -9.44 -11.79 3.50
C LEU A 4 -9.11 -11.53 2.03
N TYR A 5 -8.39 -12.46 1.40
CA TYR A 5 -7.95 -12.35 0.02
C TYR A 5 -8.61 -13.42 -0.85
N TYR A 6 -9.26 -12.98 -1.94
CA TYR A 6 -9.86 -13.84 -2.95
C TYR A 6 -9.41 -13.43 -4.35
N LEU A 7 -9.12 -14.40 -5.22
CA LEU A 7 -8.81 -14.19 -6.63
C LEU A 7 -9.91 -14.75 -7.51
N PHE A 8 -10.27 -14.03 -8.57
CA PHE A 8 -11.17 -14.53 -9.60
C PHE A 8 -10.80 -13.97 -10.98
N GLN A 9 -11.20 -14.67 -12.04
CA GLN A 9 -10.83 -14.34 -13.40
C GLN A 9 -11.64 -13.14 -13.95
N GLY A 10 -10.93 -12.11 -14.44
CA GLY A 10 -11.52 -10.92 -15.04
C GLY A 10 -12.27 -10.00 -14.06
N THR A 11 -12.94 -8.98 -14.59
CA THR A 11 -13.63 -7.93 -13.79
C THR A 11 -15.15 -8.08 -13.75
N ALA A 12 -15.72 -8.97 -14.55
CA ALA A 12 -17.17 -9.18 -14.64
C ALA A 12 -17.83 -9.64 -13.32
N PRO A 13 -17.23 -10.57 -12.53
CA PRO A 13 -17.83 -11.04 -11.28
C PRO A 13 -17.84 -9.96 -10.18
N ALA A 14 -16.96 -8.95 -10.25
CA ALA A 14 -16.75 -7.97 -9.19
C ALA A 14 -18.04 -7.22 -8.80
N LYS A 15 -18.88 -6.89 -9.79
CA LYS A 15 -20.16 -6.22 -9.55
C LYS A 15 -21.17 -7.13 -8.85
N THR A 16 -21.31 -8.37 -9.33
CA THR A 16 -22.24 -9.34 -8.75
C THR A 16 -21.88 -9.64 -7.30
N ILE A 17 -20.58 -9.86 -7.03
CA ILE A 17 -20.07 -10.05 -5.67
C ILE A 17 -20.40 -8.84 -4.80
N THR A 18 -20.17 -7.62 -5.29
CA THR A 18 -20.49 -6.39 -4.55
C THR A 18 -21.98 -6.29 -4.23
N ASP A 19 -22.85 -6.56 -5.20
CA ASP A 19 -24.30 -6.46 -5.04
C ASP A 19 -24.83 -7.53 -4.06
N ASP A 20 -24.34 -8.77 -4.16
CA ASP A 20 -24.72 -9.87 -3.27
C ASP A 20 -24.29 -9.62 -1.81
N LEU A 21 -23.09 -9.05 -1.61
CA LEU A 21 -22.59 -8.71 -0.28
C LEU A 21 -23.33 -7.51 0.33
N LYS A 22 -23.69 -6.51 -0.48
CA LYS A 22 -24.57 -5.42 -0.04
C LYS A 22 -25.93 -5.93 0.40
N MET A 23 -26.51 -6.88 -0.33
CA MET A 23 -27.78 -7.50 0.05
C MET A 23 -27.69 -8.26 1.39
N ALA A 24 -26.51 -8.77 1.74
CA ALA A 24 -26.24 -9.41 3.02
C ALA A 24 -25.95 -8.42 4.16
N GLY A 25 -25.94 -7.11 3.89
CA GLY A 25 -25.69 -6.06 4.89
C GLY A 25 -24.22 -5.68 5.07
N ILE A 26 -23.34 -6.15 4.18
CA ILE A 26 -21.91 -5.79 4.18
C ILE A 26 -21.74 -4.47 3.42
N ASP A 27 -21.03 -3.51 4.02
CA ASP A 27 -20.85 -2.19 3.42
C ASP A 27 -19.83 -2.24 2.26
N SER A 28 -20.07 -1.47 1.20
CA SER A 28 -19.11 -1.39 0.08
C SER A 28 -17.75 -0.81 0.46
N GLY A 29 -17.65 -0.07 1.57
CA GLY A 29 -16.37 0.42 2.07
C GLY A 29 -15.47 -0.67 2.64
N GLN A 30 -15.98 -1.87 2.86
CA GLN A 30 -15.21 -3.05 3.28
C GLN A 30 -14.65 -3.86 2.10
N LEU A 31 -15.08 -3.52 0.87
CA LEU A 31 -14.77 -4.28 -0.33
C LEU A 31 -13.79 -3.47 -1.19
N HIS A 32 -12.60 -4.01 -1.35
CA HIS A 32 -11.54 -3.39 -2.14
C HIS A 32 -11.14 -4.33 -3.27
N PHE A 33 -11.31 -3.88 -4.51
CA PHE A 33 -10.97 -4.66 -5.69
C PHE A 33 -9.74 -4.08 -6.38
N MET A 34 -8.88 -4.97 -6.86
CA MET A 34 -7.64 -4.64 -7.54
C MET A 34 -7.48 -5.52 -8.77
N SER A 35 -7.28 -4.91 -9.93
CA SER A 35 -7.03 -5.59 -11.21
C SER A 35 -6.15 -4.71 -12.10
N ARG A 36 -5.42 -5.33 -13.03
CA ARG A 36 -4.67 -4.60 -14.06
C ARG A 36 -5.60 -3.93 -15.08
N ASP A 37 -6.82 -4.47 -15.26
CA ASP A 37 -7.88 -3.84 -16.05
C ASP A 37 -8.69 -2.84 -15.21
N VAL A 38 -8.08 -1.67 -14.99
CA VAL A 38 -8.70 -0.55 -14.27
C VAL A 38 -9.98 -0.06 -14.95
N SER A 39 -10.08 -0.18 -16.28
CA SER A 39 -11.26 0.19 -17.06
C SER A 39 -12.46 -0.72 -16.79
N GLY A 40 -12.24 -2.03 -16.66
CA GLY A 40 -13.25 -3.02 -16.32
C GLY A 40 -13.85 -2.78 -14.93
N LEU A 41 -13.01 -2.53 -13.92
CA LEU A 41 -13.46 -2.23 -12.55
C LEU A 41 -14.21 -0.91 -12.45
N THR A 42 -13.77 0.12 -13.16
CA THR A 42 -14.45 1.43 -13.20
C THR A 42 -15.81 1.33 -13.87
N SER A 43 -15.91 0.53 -14.94
CA SER A 43 -17.19 0.26 -15.63
C SER A 43 -18.17 -0.52 -14.74
N ALA A 44 -17.65 -1.36 -13.85
CA ALA A 44 -18.44 -2.11 -12.87
C ALA A 44 -18.99 -1.24 -11.72
N LYS A 45 -18.56 0.03 -11.58
CA LYS A 45 -18.91 0.96 -10.47
C LYS A 45 -18.57 0.41 -9.08
N VAL A 46 -17.52 -0.39 -9.00
CA VAL A 46 -17.05 -0.97 -7.75
C VAL A 46 -15.97 -0.09 -7.14
N HIS A 47 -15.84 -0.09 -5.81
CA HIS A 47 -14.79 0.67 -5.13
C HIS A 47 -13.42 0.09 -5.52
N ASN A 48 -12.69 0.85 -6.33
CA ASN A 48 -11.38 0.48 -6.81
C ASN A 48 -10.33 1.12 -5.89
N THR A 49 -9.58 0.28 -5.18
CA THR A 49 -8.31 0.73 -4.61
C THR A 49 -7.29 0.59 -5.72
N GLY A 50 -6.99 1.71 -6.37
CA GLY A 50 -5.97 1.70 -7.40
C GLY A 50 -4.64 1.21 -6.79
N ILE A 51 -3.85 0.49 -7.58
CA ILE A 51 -2.46 0.06 -7.27
C ILE A 51 -1.57 1.23 -6.77
N LEU A 52 -2.01 2.46 -7.02
CA LEU A 52 -1.30 3.69 -6.67
C LEU A 52 -1.76 4.32 -5.35
N ASP A 53 -2.94 3.98 -4.82
CA ASP A 53 -3.46 4.57 -3.58
C ASP A 53 -2.80 3.97 -2.32
N GLU A 54 -2.17 2.81 -2.46
CA GLU A 54 -1.44 2.12 -1.38
C GLU A 54 0.09 2.24 -1.54
N LYS A 55 0.57 3.32 -2.15
CA LYS A 55 2.01 3.61 -2.13
C LYS A 55 2.37 4.33 -0.82
N ASP A 56 3.26 3.70 -0.05
CA ASP A 56 3.92 4.23 1.16
C ASP A 56 4.90 5.38 0.86
N ILE A 57 4.45 6.36 0.07
CA ILE A 57 5.26 7.52 -0.35
C ILE A 57 5.60 8.38 0.87
N SER A 58 4.64 8.54 1.80
CA SER A 58 4.81 9.37 2.99
C SER A 58 5.81 8.75 3.97
N HIS A 59 5.71 7.45 4.23
CA HIS A 59 6.56 6.75 5.21
C HIS A 59 7.99 6.52 4.69
N SER A 60 8.14 6.20 3.40
CA SER A 60 9.47 6.04 2.80
C SER A 60 10.24 7.37 2.72
N GLY A 61 9.52 8.47 2.49
CA GLY A 61 10.09 9.82 2.50
C GLY A 61 10.60 10.25 3.88
N THR A 62 9.89 9.91 4.96
CA THR A 62 10.33 10.27 6.34
C THR A 62 11.57 9.50 6.75
N TYR A 63 11.68 8.20 6.43
CA TYR A 63 12.92 7.44 6.67
C TYR A 63 14.09 7.99 5.86
N GLY A 64 13.86 8.36 4.60
CA GLY A 64 14.86 9.02 3.77
C GLY A 64 15.35 10.34 4.39
N ALA A 65 14.43 11.15 4.93
CA ALA A 65 14.76 12.40 5.62
C ALA A 65 15.64 12.16 6.86
N ILE A 66 15.30 11.17 7.69
CA ILE A 66 16.06 10.83 8.91
C ILE A 66 17.47 10.37 8.56
N ILE A 67 17.61 9.49 7.57
CA ILE A 67 18.91 9.01 7.10
C ILE A 67 19.73 10.17 6.51
N GLY A 68 19.10 11.02 5.70
CA GLY A 68 19.73 12.21 5.12
C GLY A 68 20.23 13.20 6.17
N LEU A 69 19.43 13.47 7.20
CA LEU A 69 19.82 14.30 8.35
C LEU A 69 21.03 13.71 9.07
N GLY A 70 21.00 12.41 9.36
CA GLY A 70 22.10 11.70 10.03
C GLY A 70 23.42 11.81 9.24
N LEU A 71 23.35 11.59 7.92
CA LEU A 71 24.51 11.77 7.03
C LEU A 71 25.00 13.22 7.01
N GLY A 72 24.11 14.20 6.96
CA GLY A 72 24.46 15.62 7.02
C GLY A 72 25.19 16.01 8.31
N ILE A 73 24.75 15.49 9.45
CA ILE A 73 25.41 15.71 10.75
C ILE A 73 26.80 15.08 10.78
N ILE A 74 26.91 13.80 10.37
CA ILE A 74 28.20 13.08 10.34
C ILE A 74 29.19 13.79 9.43
N LEU A 75 28.76 14.18 8.22
CA LEU A 75 29.60 14.88 7.26
C LEU A 75 29.99 16.27 7.78
N GLY A 76 29.07 17.00 8.40
CA GLY A 76 29.34 18.30 8.99
C GLY A 76 30.37 18.22 10.13
N PHE A 77 30.26 17.23 11.03
CA PHE A 77 31.28 16.99 12.05
C PHE A 77 32.62 16.56 11.46
N TYR A 78 32.62 15.70 10.44
CA TYR A 78 33.84 15.30 9.75
C TYR A 78 34.56 16.52 9.15
N LEU A 79 33.83 17.42 8.48
CA LEU A 79 34.42 18.62 7.89
C LEU A 79 35.03 19.57 8.93
N MET A 80 34.50 19.61 10.16
CA MET A 80 35.10 20.35 11.28
C MET A 80 36.45 19.76 11.74
N THR A 81 36.78 18.52 11.39
CA THR A 81 38.09 17.91 11.67
C THR A 81 39.14 18.21 10.61
N THR A 82 38.74 18.80 9.48
CA THR A 82 39.62 19.13 8.34
C THR A 82 40.05 20.59 8.37
N ASP A 83 41.03 20.97 7.55
CA ASP A 83 41.47 22.36 7.40
C ASP A 83 40.38 23.31 6.88
N LEU A 84 39.26 22.77 6.37
CA LEU A 84 38.07 23.53 5.99
C LEU A 84 37.27 24.05 7.20
N ALA A 85 37.57 23.62 8.43
CA ALA A 85 36.84 24.02 9.64
C ALA A 85 36.75 25.55 9.81
N GLN A 86 37.79 26.29 9.40
CA GLN A 86 37.80 27.77 9.48
C GLN A 86 36.80 28.45 8.54
N SER A 87 36.35 27.74 7.50
CA SER A 87 35.40 28.25 6.50
C SER A 87 33.94 27.86 6.79
N ILE A 88 33.72 26.92 7.71
CA ILE A 88 32.39 26.38 8.01
C ILE A 88 31.79 27.14 9.19
N SER A 89 31.01 28.16 8.87
CA SER A 89 30.12 28.80 9.84
C SER A 89 28.98 27.87 10.25
N PHE A 90 28.42 28.07 11.45
CA PHE A 90 27.21 27.38 11.90
C PHE A 90 26.06 27.46 10.90
N VAL A 91 25.96 28.58 10.16
CA VAL A 91 24.96 28.75 9.09
C VAL A 91 25.21 27.77 7.93
N VAL A 92 26.46 27.57 7.53
CA VAL A 92 26.84 26.63 6.45
C VAL A 92 26.56 25.19 6.88
N PHE A 93 26.84 24.86 8.14
CA PHE A 93 26.48 23.56 8.72
C PHE A 93 24.97 23.30 8.66
N LEU A 94 24.13 24.27 9.06
CA LEU A 94 22.68 24.13 8.97
C LEU A 94 22.20 23.96 7.52
N VAL A 95 22.75 24.73 6.58
CA VAL A 95 22.42 24.59 5.16
C VAL A 95 22.77 23.20 4.63
N LEU A 96 23.93 22.65 5.01
CA LEU A 96 24.31 21.29 4.65
C LEU A 96 23.33 20.26 5.20
N CYS A 97 22.97 20.34 6.48
CA CYS A 97 21.99 19.44 7.09
C CYS A 97 20.64 19.48 6.36
N VAL A 98 20.12 20.68 6.06
CA VAL A 98 18.88 20.85 5.30
C VAL A 98 19.00 20.26 3.90
N PHE A 99 20.11 20.52 3.20
CA PHE A 99 20.35 20.00 1.86
C PHE A 99 20.37 18.47 1.82
N PHE A 100 21.14 17.83 2.70
CA PHE A 100 21.18 16.37 2.80
C PHE A 100 19.87 15.75 3.27
N THR A 101 19.13 16.44 4.14
CA THR A 101 17.78 16.02 4.54
C THR A 101 16.84 16.02 3.34
N CYS A 102 16.85 17.11 2.55
CA CYS A 102 16.02 17.22 1.34
C CYS A 102 16.38 16.16 0.29
N LEU A 103 17.68 15.93 0.07
CA LEU A 103 18.15 14.84 -0.79
C LEU A 103 17.71 13.47 -0.27
N GLY A 104 17.81 13.24 1.05
CA GLY A 104 17.35 12.02 1.70
C GLY A 104 15.85 11.82 1.53
N THR A 105 15.03 12.86 1.72
CA THR A 105 13.58 12.82 1.50
C THR A 105 13.25 12.45 0.06
N TRP A 106 13.90 13.08 -0.92
CA TRP A 106 13.67 12.76 -2.34
C TRP A 106 14.12 11.34 -2.69
N ALA A 107 15.30 10.90 -2.24
CA ALA A 107 15.76 9.54 -2.45
C ALA A 107 14.82 8.51 -1.80
N GLY A 108 14.39 8.75 -0.57
CA GLY A 108 13.42 7.91 0.14
C GLY A 108 12.06 7.86 -0.55
N ALA A 109 11.59 9.00 -1.07
CA ALA A 109 10.35 9.06 -1.85
C ALA A 109 10.43 8.27 -3.17
N PHE A 110 11.56 8.35 -3.89
CA PHE A 110 11.77 7.57 -5.12
C PHE A 110 11.89 6.07 -4.84
N ILE A 111 12.58 5.68 -3.77
CA ILE A 111 12.68 4.29 -3.34
C ILE A 111 11.30 3.77 -2.92
N GLY A 112 10.55 4.55 -2.13
CA GLY A 112 9.17 4.22 -1.72
C GLY A 112 8.19 4.10 -2.88
N MET A 113 8.38 4.90 -3.93
CA MET A 113 7.57 4.78 -5.16
C MET A 113 7.79 3.45 -5.89
N SER A 114 8.96 2.83 -5.67
CA SER A 114 9.40 1.57 -6.31
C SER A 114 9.24 0.35 -5.40
N MET A 115 8.99 0.55 -4.11
CA MET A 115 8.67 -0.53 -3.19
C MET A 115 7.17 -0.83 -3.33
N ASP A 116 6.87 -1.88 -4.10
CA ASP A 116 5.53 -2.46 -4.11
C ASP A 116 5.16 -2.91 -2.69
N ASN A 117 3.88 -2.73 -2.33
CA ASN A 117 3.37 -3.19 -1.05
C ASN A 117 3.58 -4.71 -0.95
N HIS A 118 4.35 -5.15 0.05
CA HIS A 118 4.79 -6.56 0.15
C HIS A 118 3.60 -7.53 0.25
N HIS A 119 2.46 -7.04 0.75
CA HIS A 119 1.20 -7.76 0.87
C HIS A 119 0.56 -8.09 -0.49
N ILE A 120 0.81 -7.25 -1.51
CA ILE A 120 0.28 -7.39 -2.87
C ILE A 120 1.30 -8.06 -3.80
N ALA A 121 2.59 -8.01 -3.47
CA ALA A 121 3.65 -8.61 -4.28
C ALA A 121 3.41 -10.10 -4.61
N ARG A 122 2.81 -10.87 -3.69
CA ARG A 122 2.44 -12.28 -3.92
C ARG A 122 1.33 -12.50 -4.96
N PHE A 123 0.54 -11.46 -5.23
CA PHE A 123 -0.59 -11.51 -6.17
C PHE A 123 -0.27 -10.89 -7.53
N HIS A 124 0.94 -10.31 -7.72
CA HIS A 124 1.32 -9.68 -8.98
C HIS A 124 1.25 -10.66 -10.17
N ASP A 125 1.72 -11.89 -10.00
CA ASP A 125 1.68 -12.90 -11.06
C ASP A 125 0.24 -13.26 -11.47
N ALA A 126 -0.69 -13.25 -10.51
CA ALA A 126 -2.11 -13.50 -10.75
C ALA A 126 -2.78 -12.31 -11.46
N LEU A 127 -2.51 -11.08 -10.98
CA LEU A 127 -2.98 -9.85 -11.61
C LEU A 127 -2.47 -9.71 -13.05
N ASP A 128 -1.23 -10.15 -13.31
CA ASP A 128 -0.61 -10.14 -14.65
C ASP A 128 -1.23 -11.19 -15.58
N GLN A 129 -1.78 -12.28 -15.03
CA GLN A 129 -2.55 -13.27 -15.76
C GLN A 129 -4.00 -12.82 -16.07
N GLY A 130 -4.40 -11.63 -15.61
CA GLY A 130 -5.74 -11.07 -15.84
C GLY A 130 -6.75 -11.41 -14.74
N GLU A 131 -6.27 -11.90 -13.59
CA GLU A 131 -7.11 -12.10 -12.41
C GLU A 131 -7.37 -10.77 -11.69
N THR A 132 -8.45 -10.76 -10.92
CA THR A 132 -8.85 -9.66 -10.04
C THR A 132 -8.75 -10.13 -8.61
N LEU A 133 -8.04 -9.35 -7.80
CA LEU A 133 -7.94 -9.53 -6.36
C LEU A 133 -9.07 -8.78 -5.67
N LEU A 134 -9.83 -9.49 -4.83
CA LEU A 134 -10.73 -8.94 -3.85
C LEU A 134 -10.09 -9.02 -2.48
N MET A 135 -9.97 -7.87 -1.85
CA MET A 135 -9.59 -7.69 -0.46
C MET A 135 -10.85 -7.30 0.32
N LEU A 136 -11.21 -8.12 1.30
CA LEU A 136 -12.35 -7.84 2.16
C LEU A 136 -11.91 -7.61 3.59
N ASP A 137 -12.34 -6.48 4.16
CA ASP A 137 -12.08 -6.12 5.55
C ASP A 137 -13.25 -6.49 6.46
N THR A 138 -13.00 -7.37 7.42
CA THR A 138 -13.99 -7.75 8.44
C THR A 138 -13.69 -7.06 9.78
N TYR A 139 -14.73 -6.51 10.41
CA TYR A 139 -14.63 -5.90 11.74
C TYR A 139 -15.10 -6.87 12.83
N ASP A 140 -16.05 -7.76 12.52
CA ASP A 140 -16.59 -8.77 13.44
C ASP A 140 -16.47 -10.22 12.89
N ILE A 141 -16.38 -11.18 13.81
CA ILE A 141 -16.35 -12.63 13.53
C ILE A 141 -17.65 -13.09 12.85
N ASN A 142 -18.79 -12.44 13.14
CA ASN A 142 -20.06 -12.77 12.51
C ASN A 142 -20.10 -12.34 11.03
N GLU A 143 -19.50 -11.19 10.71
CA GLU A 143 -19.33 -10.73 9.32
C GLU A 143 -18.42 -11.70 8.55
N GLU A 144 -17.31 -12.11 9.17
CA GLU A 144 -16.39 -13.10 8.58
C GLU A 144 -17.11 -14.40 8.19
N LYS A 145 -17.93 -14.95 9.09
CA LYS A 145 -18.69 -16.18 8.82
C LYS A 145 -19.71 -15.99 7.71
N THR A 146 -20.45 -14.89 7.76
CA THR A 146 -21.48 -14.58 6.75
C THR A 146 -20.85 -14.45 5.37
N PHE A 147 -19.70 -13.79 5.30
CA PHE A 147 -18.95 -13.64 4.07
C PHE A 147 -18.42 -14.96 3.52
N ARG A 148 -17.71 -15.74 4.35
CA ARG A 148 -17.17 -17.04 3.93
C ARG A 148 -18.29 -17.97 3.42
N GLN A 149 -19.46 -17.92 4.06
CA GLN A 149 -20.61 -18.69 3.62
C GLN A 149 -21.17 -18.19 2.28
N LEU A 150 -21.31 -16.89 2.09
CA LEU A 150 -21.81 -16.32 0.83
C LEU A 150 -20.88 -16.58 -0.33
N MET A 151 -19.57 -16.39 -0.15
CA MET A 151 -18.59 -16.66 -1.20
C MET A 151 -18.62 -18.13 -1.59
N HIS A 152 -18.65 -19.05 -0.62
CA HIS A 152 -18.75 -20.48 -0.92
C HIS A 152 -20.08 -20.86 -1.60
N GLN A 153 -21.18 -20.18 -1.29
CA GLN A 153 -22.50 -20.55 -1.84
C GLN A 153 -22.79 -19.96 -3.21
N LYS A 154 -22.30 -18.75 -3.49
CA LYS A 154 -22.67 -17.97 -4.70
C LYS A 154 -21.51 -17.70 -5.65
N HIS A 155 -20.27 -17.80 -5.19
CA HIS A 155 -19.08 -17.38 -5.93
C HIS A 155 -17.98 -18.45 -5.87
N GLU A 156 -18.27 -19.66 -6.36
CA GLU A 156 -17.26 -20.73 -6.48
C GLU A 156 -16.11 -20.35 -7.42
N GLU A 157 -16.33 -19.37 -8.32
CA GLU A 157 -15.30 -18.80 -9.17
C GLU A 157 -14.23 -17.99 -8.43
N ALA A 158 -14.45 -17.66 -7.15
CA ALA A 158 -13.50 -16.93 -6.32
C ALA A 158 -12.67 -17.88 -5.45
N HIS A 159 -11.37 -17.96 -5.74
CA HIS A 159 -10.42 -18.78 -4.99
C HIS A 159 -9.92 -18.05 -3.75
N TYR A 160 -9.93 -18.72 -2.61
CA TYR A 160 -9.40 -18.18 -1.35
C TYR A 160 -7.88 -18.33 -1.29
N GLU A 161 -7.16 -17.21 -1.17
CA GLU A 161 -5.70 -17.18 -1.20
C GLU A 161 -5.07 -16.90 0.17
N GLY A 162 -5.87 -16.50 1.16
CA GLY A 162 -5.40 -16.36 2.53
C GLY A 162 -6.10 -15.27 3.32
N GLU A 163 -5.60 -15.07 4.54
CA GLU A 163 -6.06 -14.04 5.46
C GLU A 163 -4.89 -13.40 6.20
N GLU A 164 -5.09 -12.15 6.59
CA GLU A 164 -4.19 -11.43 7.48
C GLU A 164 -4.92 -11.04 8.77
N ASP A 165 -4.41 -11.59 9.87
CA ASP A 165 -4.83 -11.22 11.20
C ASP A 165 -4.19 -9.89 11.61
N ASN A 166 -4.96 -9.07 12.33
CA ASN A 166 -4.55 -7.74 12.81
C ASN A 166 -4.17 -6.75 11.69
N PHE A 167 -4.82 -6.84 10.53
CA PHE A 167 -4.64 -5.88 9.46
C PHE A 167 -4.94 -4.44 9.94
N LYS A 168 -4.06 -3.50 9.59
CA LYS A 168 -4.24 -2.05 9.85
C LYS A 168 -4.13 -1.31 8.53
N VAL A 169 -5.20 -0.59 8.17
CA VAL A 169 -5.28 0.23 6.95
C VAL A 169 -4.23 1.35 6.94
N PHE A 170 -3.78 1.79 8.11
CA PHE A 170 -2.74 2.81 8.28
C PHE A 170 -1.78 2.35 9.37
N LEU A 171 -0.54 2.05 8.99
CA LEU A 171 0.59 1.97 9.91
C LEU A 171 1.79 2.66 9.28
#